data_AF-A0A0K8SFD7-F1
#
_entry.id   AF-A0A0K8SFD7-F1
#
_cell.length_a   1.000
_cell.length_b   1.000
_cell.length_c   1.000
_cell.angle_alpha   90.00
_cell.angle_beta   90.00
_cell.angle_gamma   90.00
#
_symmetry.space_group_name_H-M   'P 1'
#
loop_
_entity.id
_entity.type
_entity.pdbx_description
1 polymer ?
#
loop_
_entity_poly.entity_id
_entity_poly.type
_entity_poly.pdbx_seq_one_letter_code
_entity_poly.pdbx_strand_id
1 'polypeptide(L)'
;MQREIHTEDKLEYKFFPNYSQALKFKIKAAHDAHVAITEGPVEANPMYEIFFGGWGNAKIAIRKNREKPEVIEQPYPNTLSAGEFKEFWITWYDGAVNIGLDDNPTPFLSWSDPAMLNGQFFGIRTGWGATGTWIIEDNWAGWRAPATTPWQEIHDSPGWNIGPPAPVGTTQPTWVPTSGTNIPPDAVPGGFDNEQLYIGRASHAGSVTPGKVVPSHGVCYVAWGGAEHGIPDYEVLTGCNPSWIPVLGDQVPDHAFPAGTSETGEQLFIGRAQHGDTVTVGKVQKSHKVCYIPYGGQEIAKENFEVMVL
;
A
#
# COMPACT_ATOMS: atom_id res chain seq x y z
N MET A 1 -10.14 -3.73 -7.04
CA MET A 1 -10.88 -3.62 -8.32
C MET A 1 -10.28 -4.66 -9.25
N GLN A 2 -11.09 -5.53 -9.87
CA GLN A 2 -10.57 -6.59 -10.74
C GLN A 2 -10.31 -6.05 -12.15
N ARG A 3 -9.18 -6.43 -12.77
CA ARG A 3 -8.78 -5.99 -14.12
C ARG A 3 -8.57 -7.18 -15.03
N GLU A 4 -9.13 -7.14 -16.24
CA GLU A 4 -8.91 -8.16 -17.26
C GLU A 4 -7.70 -7.80 -18.14
N ILE A 5 -6.75 -8.71 -18.29
CA ILE A 5 -5.51 -8.52 -19.06
C ILE A 5 -5.27 -9.71 -19.98
N HIS A 6 -4.84 -9.44 -21.21
CA HIS A 6 -4.51 -10.47 -22.20
C HIS A 6 -2.99 -10.59 -22.38
N THR A 7 -2.48 -11.82 -22.50
CA THR A 7 -1.09 -12.12 -22.82
C THR A 7 -1.02 -12.95 -24.10
N GLU A 8 -0.08 -12.60 -24.96
CA GLU A 8 0.16 -13.28 -26.24
C GLU A 8 1.13 -14.46 -26.04
N ASP A 9 1.31 -15.27 -27.09
CA ASP A 9 2.40 -16.24 -27.14
C ASP A 9 3.74 -15.52 -27.35
N LYS A 10 4.23 -14.91 -26.27
CA LYS A 10 5.44 -14.08 -26.28
C LYS A 10 6.10 -14.12 -24.92
N LEU A 11 7.43 -14.31 -24.92
CA LEU A 11 8.25 -14.35 -23.70
C LEU A 11 8.54 -12.95 -23.15
N GLU A 12 7.53 -12.09 -23.05
CA GLU A 12 7.65 -10.71 -22.57
C GLU A 12 6.67 -10.49 -21.41
N TYR A 13 7.17 -10.00 -20.28
CA TYR A 13 6.35 -9.70 -19.10
C TYR A 13 5.63 -8.36 -19.22
N LYS A 14 4.36 -8.33 -18.82
CA LYS A 14 3.64 -7.09 -18.51
C LYS A 14 3.71 -6.85 -17.02
N PHE A 15 4.43 -5.82 -16.60
CA PHE A 15 4.64 -5.49 -15.20
C PHE A 15 3.61 -4.53 -14.65
N PHE A 16 3.25 -4.73 -13.39
CA PHE A 16 2.31 -3.93 -12.62
C PHE A 16 2.85 -3.75 -11.20
N PRO A 17 2.67 -2.57 -10.59
CA PRO A 17 3.00 -2.38 -9.19
C PRO A 17 2.08 -3.23 -8.30
N ASN A 18 2.62 -3.76 -7.21
CA ASN A 18 1.88 -4.45 -6.16
C ASN A 18 2.56 -4.21 -4.82
N TYR A 19 1.82 -3.54 -3.93
CA TYR A 19 2.30 -3.10 -2.63
C TYR A 19 1.76 -3.95 -1.48
N SER A 20 0.79 -4.84 -1.74
CA SER A 20 0.26 -5.78 -0.75
C SER A 20 1.15 -7.01 -0.57
N GLN A 21 2.12 -7.20 -1.46
CA GLN A 21 2.94 -8.42 -1.56
C GLN A 21 2.08 -9.69 -1.68
N ALA A 22 0.90 -9.53 -2.27
CA ALA A 22 -0.08 -10.57 -2.45
C ALA A 22 -0.88 -10.32 -3.73
N LEU A 23 -1.14 -11.38 -4.46
CA LEU A 23 -1.83 -11.35 -5.74
C LEU A 23 -2.85 -12.48 -5.76
N LYS A 24 -4.11 -12.14 -6.01
CA LYS A 24 -5.11 -13.12 -6.41
C LYS A 24 -5.41 -12.93 -7.89
N PHE A 25 -5.53 -14.02 -8.62
CA PHE A 25 -5.84 -13.95 -10.04
C PHE A 25 -6.57 -15.17 -10.54
N LYS A 26 -7.35 -14.97 -11.60
CA LYS A 26 -7.90 -16.02 -12.43
C LYS A 26 -7.16 -16.03 -13.76
N ILE A 27 -6.88 -17.21 -14.27
CA ILE A 27 -6.29 -17.35 -15.61
C ILE A 27 -6.99 -18.44 -16.42
N LYS A 28 -7.23 -18.13 -17.69
CA LYS A 28 -7.63 -19.09 -18.72
C LYS A 28 -6.53 -19.15 -19.78
N ALA A 29 -5.82 -20.28 -19.84
CA ALA A 29 -4.70 -20.55 -20.75
C ALA A 29 -4.49 -22.06 -20.87
N ALA A 30 -3.95 -22.55 -21.99
CA ALA A 30 -3.73 -23.99 -22.16
C ALA A 30 -2.60 -24.56 -21.26
N HIS A 31 -1.54 -23.76 -21.04
CA HIS A 31 -0.34 -24.10 -20.26
C HIS A 31 0.57 -22.85 -20.11
N ASP A 32 1.71 -23.01 -19.45
CA ASP A 32 2.85 -22.06 -19.42
C ASP A 32 2.49 -20.60 -19.11
N ALA A 33 1.74 -20.40 -18.02
CA ALA A 33 1.51 -19.08 -17.47
C ALA A 33 2.55 -18.74 -16.39
N HIS A 34 3.01 -17.49 -16.41
CA HIS A 34 4.12 -17.06 -15.58
C HIS A 34 3.76 -15.82 -14.79
N VAL A 35 4.13 -15.83 -13.51
CA VAL A 35 4.12 -14.65 -12.65
C VAL A 35 5.55 -14.38 -12.20
N ALA A 36 6.07 -13.19 -12.50
CA ALA A 36 7.34 -12.70 -11.96
C ALA A 36 7.08 -11.83 -10.74
N ILE A 37 7.97 -11.87 -9.75
CA ILE A 37 8.06 -10.91 -8.64
C ILE A 37 9.42 -10.21 -8.75
N THR A 38 9.41 -8.88 -8.79
CA THR A 38 10.59 -8.04 -9.04
C THR A 38 10.54 -6.76 -8.20
N GLU A 39 11.70 -6.10 -8.04
CA GLU A 39 11.78 -4.79 -7.36
C GLU A 39 11.34 -3.62 -8.25
N GLY A 40 11.46 -3.77 -9.56
CA GLY A 40 11.03 -2.78 -10.55
C GLY A 40 10.26 -3.42 -11.70
N PRO A 41 9.70 -2.61 -12.63
CA PRO A 41 8.94 -3.10 -13.79
C PRO A 41 9.87 -3.60 -14.90
N VAL A 42 10.88 -4.40 -14.55
CA VAL A 42 11.95 -4.86 -15.44
C VAL A 42 12.39 -6.26 -15.02
N GLU A 43 12.79 -7.06 -16.01
CA GLU A 43 13.43 -8.36 -15.79
C GLU A 43 14.87 -8.16 -15.28
N ALA A 44 15.02 -7.93 -13.97
CA ALA A 44 16.31 -7.72 -13.30
C ALA A 44 16.40 -8.54 -12.00
N ASN A 45 17.62 -8.85 -11.58
CA ASN A 45 17.85 -9.56 -10.33
C ASN A 45 17.73 -8.61 -9.12
N PRO A 46 17.14 -9.07 -8.00
CA PRO A 46 16.55 -10.40 -7.84
C PRO A 46 15.15 -10.52 -8.47
N MET A 47 14.90 -11.68 -9.07
CA MET A 47 13.63 -12.00 -9.73
C MET A 47 13.17 -13.39 -9.30
N TYR A 48 11.90 -13.53 -8.94
CA TYR A 48 11.28 -14.83 -8.68
C TYR A 48 10.24 -15.10 -9.76
N GLU A 49 10.44 -16.13 -10.57
CA GLU A 49 9.50 -16.56 -11.60
C GLU A 49 8.73 -17.77 -11.11
N ILE A 50 7.40 -17.66 -11.12
CA ILE A 50 6.48 -18.71 -10.74
C ILE A 50 5.81 -19.21 -12.01
N PHE A 51 5.85 -20.53 -12.20
CA PHE A 51 5.34 -21.21 -13.39
C PHE A 51 4.04 -21.92 -13.00
N PHE A 52 2.98 -21.67 -13.75
CA PHE A 52 1.71 -22.38 -13.65
C PHE A 52 1.49 -23.18 -14.94
N GLY A 53 1.36 -24.50 -14.80
CA GLY A 53 1.21 -25.38 -15.96
C GLY A 53 2.46 -25.47 -16.83
N GLY A 54 3.65 -25.42 -16.21
CA GLY A 54 4.91 -25.63 -16.91
C GLY A 54 5.08 -27.09 -17.38
N TRP A 55 6.04 -27.32 -18.28
CA TRP A 55 6.36 -28.66 -18.83
C TRP A 55 5.15 -29.36 -19.45
N GLY A 56 4.39 -28.63 -20.27
CA GLY A 56 3.18 -29.16 -20.91
C GLY A 56 2.02 -29.34 -19.93
N ASN A 57 1.76 -28.32 -19.11
CA ASN A 57 0.68 -28.30 -18.13
C ASN A 57 0.83 -29.32 -16.97
N ALA A 58 2.05 -29.71 -16.65
CA ALA A 58 2.33 -30.83 -15.74
C ALA A 58 2.84 -30.40 -14.35
N LYS A 59 3.35 -29.18 -14.20
CA LYS A 59 4.04 -28.74 -12.98
C LYS A 59 3.76 -27.29 -12.63
N ILE A 60 3.94 -27.00 -11.34
CA ILE A 60 4.16 -25.66 -10.81
C ILE A 60 5.60 -25.58 -10.30
N ALA A 61 6.28 -24.47 -10.54
CA ALA A 61 7.67 -24.28 -10.12
C ALA A 61 7.94 -22.83 -9.71
N ILE A 62 8.99 -22.62 -8.93
CA ILE A 62 9.56 -21.30 -8.67
C ILE A 62 11.02 -21.33 -9.10
N ARG A 63 11.45 -20.29 -9.84
CA ARG A 63 12.82 -20.08 -10.27
C ARG A 63 13.32 -18.75 -9.76
N LYS A 64 14.52 -18.74 -9.17
CA LYS A 64 15.19 -17.50 -8.74
C LYS A 64 16.17 -17.05 -9.81
N ASN A 65 16.21 -15.75 -10.08
CA ASN A 65 17.18 -15.06 -10.94
C ASN A 65 17.32 -15.64 -12.35
N ARG A 66 16.26 -16.28 -12.86
CA ARG A 66 16.26 -17.01 -14.14
C ARG A 66 17.33 -18.11 -14.22
N GLU A 67 17.83 -18.58 -13.09
CA GLU A 67 18.88 -19.60 -12.98
C GLU A 67 18.29 -21.00 -12.82
N LYS A 68 19.03 -22.02 -13.27
CA LYS A 68 18.69 -23.43 -13.07
C LYS A 68 19.62 -24.06 -12.03
N PRO A 69 19.17 -25.06 -11.25
CA PRO A 69 17.80 -25.59 -11.25
C PRO A 69 16.79 -24.63 -10.60
N GLU A 70 15.53 -24.87 -10.87
CA GLU A 70 14.39 -24.24 -10.20
C GLU A 70 14.51 -24.47 -8.68
N VAL A 71 14.20 -23.44 -7.87
CA VAL A 71 14.36 -23.52 -6.41
C VAL A 71 13.34 -24.45 -5.78
N ILE A 72 12.21 -24.67 -6.47
CA ILE A 72 11.25 -25.72 -6.15
C ILE A 72 10.47 -26.09 -7.43
N GLU A 73 10.15 -27.38 -7.56
CA GLU A 73 9.25 -27.92 -8.58
C GLU A 73 8.28 -28.91 -7.93
N GLN A 74 7.01 -28.83 -8.28
CA GLN A 74 5.97 -29.74 -7.79
C GLN A 74 5.11 -30.26 -8.96
N PRO A 75 4.95 -31.60 -9.11
CA PRO A 75 3.98 -32.17 -10.03
C PRO A 75 2.58 -31.65 -9.71
N TYR A 76 1.91 -31.08 -10.70
CA TYR A 76 0.56 -30.54 -10.59
C TYR A 76 -0.15 -30.64 -11.96
N PRO A 77 -0.44 -31.85 -12.46
CA PRO A 77 -0.91 -32.04 -13.82
C PRO A 77 -2.30 -31.43 -14.05
N ASN A 78 -2.53 -30.95 -15.28
CA ASN A 78 -3.73 -30.22 -15.67
C ASN A 78 -3.92 -28.92 -14.86
N THR A 79 -2.81 -28.21 -14.60
CA THR A 79 -2.82 -26.97 -13.81
C THR A 79 -3.79 -25.94 -14.40
N LEU A 80 -3.76 -25.75 -15.71
CA LEU A 80 -4.50 -24.73 -16.46
C LEU A 80 -5.47 -25.33 -17.49
N SER A 81 -6.40 -24.51 -17.97
CA SER A 81 -7.40 -24.88 -18.98
C SER A 81 -7.58 -23.75 -20.00
N ALA A 82 -7.64 -24.12 -21.29
CA ALA A 82 -7.97 -23.18 -22.36
C ALA A 82 -9.46 -22.77 -22.36
N GLY A 83 -10.32 -23.59 -21.76
CA GLY A 83 -11.78 -23.38 -21.74
C GLY A 83 -12.29 -22.66 -20.50
N GLU A 84 -11.56 -22.74 -19.38
CA GLU A 84 -12.05 -22.32 -18.07
C GLU A 84 -11.00 -21.51 -17.31
N PHE A 85 -11.47 -20.54 -16.53
CA PHE A 85 -10.63 -19.84 -15.58
C PHE A 85 -10.27 -20.76 -14.41
N LYS A 86 -8.99 -20.76 -14.03
CA LYS A 86 -8.47 -21.32 -12.78
C LYS A 86 -8.03 -20.18 -11.87
N GLU A 87 -8.44 -20.22 -10.61
CA GLU A 87 -8.12 -19.19 -9.62
C GLU A 87 -6.94 -19.63 -8.75
N PHE A 88 -5.97 -18.75 -8.62
CA PHE A 88 -4.81 -18.92 -7.78
C PHE A 88 -4.61 -17.68 -6.93
N TRP A 89 -3.90 -17.88 -5.82
CA TRP A 89 -3.35 -16.79 -5.06
C TRP A 89 -1.86 -17.02 -4.80
N ILE A 90 -1.12 -15.92 -4.71
CA ILE A 90 0.30 -15.89 -4.39
C ILE A 90 0.50 -14.84 -3.30
N THR A 91 1.36 -15.13 -2.33
CA THR A 91 1.86 -14.15 -1.35
C THR A 91 3.37 -14.23 -1.31
N TRP A 92 4.06 -13.09 -1.18
CA TRP A 92 5.53 -13.03 -1.13
C TRP A 92 6.05 -12.16 0.01
N TYR A 93 5.55 -12.46 1.20
CA TYR A 93 5.82 -11.70 2.39
C TYR A 93 6.34 -12.62 3.51
N ASP A 94 6.91 -12.05 4.59
CA ASP A 94 7.55 -12.82 5.68
C ASP A 94 8.65 -13.80 5.21
N GLY A 95 9.37 -13.43 4.13
CA GLY A 95 10.47 -14.23 3.61
C GLY A 95 10.04 -15.54 2.95
N ALA A 96 8.81 -15.62 2.42
CA ALA A 96 8.34 -16.81 1.71
C ALA A 96 7.42 -16.47 0.53
N VAL A 97 7.57 -17.22 -0.57
CA VAL A 97 6.57 -17.33 -1.63
C VAL A 97 5.60 -18.45 -1.24
N ASN A 98 4.33 -18.13 -1.09
CA ASN A 98 3.27 -19.12 -0.91
C ASN A 98 2.30 -19.06 -2.08
N ILE A 99 1.82 -20.22 -2.51
CA ILE A 99 0.89 -20.39 -3.63
C ILE A 99 -0.26 -21.28 -3.18
N GLY A 100 -1.50 -20.84 -3.45
CA GLY A 100 -2.69 -21.63 -3.20
C GLY A 100 -3.77 -21.46 -4.27
N LEU A 101 -4.92 -22.08 -4.01
CA LEU A 101 -6.03 -22.21 -4.94
C LEU A 101 -7.28 -21.58 -4.37
N ASP A 102 -8.06 -20.97 -5.25
CA ASP A 102 -9.39 -20.42 -4.93
C ASP A 102 -9.37 -19.59 -3.64
N ASP A 103 -10.30 -19.87 -2.71
CA ASP A 103 -10.38 -19.26 -1.39
C ASP A 103 -9.78 -20.13 -0.27
N ASN A 104 -8.94 -21.13 -0.59
CA ASN A 104 -8.31 -21.95 0.44
C ASN A 104 -7.10 -21.20 1.05
N PRO A 105 -7.11 -20.87 2.36
CA PRO A 105 -6.01 -20.16 3.00
C PRO A 105 -4.72 -20.98 3.15
N THR A 106 -4.80 -22.30 2.98
CA THR A 106 -3.65 -23.18 3.08
C THR A 106 -2.93 -23.22 1.74
N PRO A 107 -1.66 -22.78 1.64
CA PRO A 107 -0.90 -22.92 0.41
C PRO A 107 -0.67 -24.40 0.11
N PHE A 108 -0.77 -24.78 -1.18
CA PHE A 108 -0.35 -26.11 -1.61
C PHE A 108 1.15 -26.17 -1.91
N LEU A 109 1.79 -25.01 -2.10
CA LEU A 109 3.24 -24.86 -2.32
C LEU A 109 3.76 -23.64 -1.57
N SER A 110 4.82 -23.85 -0.79
CA SER A 110 5.52 -22.80 -0.04
C SER A 110 7.02 -22.95 -0.22
N TRP A 111 7.71 -21.82 -0.42
CA TRP A 111 9.17 -21.77 -0.51
C TRP A 111 9.70 -20.56 0.26
N SER A 112 10.66 -20.78 1.15
CA SER A 112 11.23 -19.73 2.01
C SER A 112 12.58 -19.25 1.47
N ASP A 113 12.77 -17.93 1.52
CA ASP A 113 14.03 -17.25 1.21
C ASP A 113 14.23 -16.09 2.18
N PRO A 114 15.15 -16.24 3.16
CA PRO A 114 15.43 -15.17 4.12
C PRO A 114 15.99 -13.89 3.48
N ALA A 115 16.53 -13.97 2.26
CA ALA A 115 17.02 -12.83 1.49
C ALA A 115 15.96 -12.32 0.49
N MET A 116 14.71 -12.75 0.62
CA MET A 116 13.61 -12.28 -0.21
C MET A 116 13.44 -10.78 -0.05
N LEU A 117 13.60 -10.05 -1.15
CA LEU A 117 13.37 -8.62 -1.17
C LEU A 117 11.87 -8.33 -1.19
N ASN A 118 11.50 -7.14 -0.73
CA ASN A 118 10.14 -6.61 -0.75
C ASN A 118 9.71 -6.30 -2.19
N GLY A 119 9.57 -7.31 -3.05
CA GLY A 119 9.20 -7.14 -4.45
C GLY A 119 7.94 -6.27 -4.56
N GLN A 120 8.07 -5.15 -5.29
CA GLN A 120 7.02 -4.13 -5.41
C GLN A 120 6.27 -4.23 -6.74
N PHE A 121 6.68 -5.17 -7.60
CA PHE A 121 6.08 -5.40 -8.90
C PHE A 121 5.81 -6.89 -9.08
N PHE A 122 4.70 -7.18 -9.75
CA PHE A 122 4.50 -8.47 -10.39
C PHE A 122 4.46 -8.30 -11.90
N GLY A 123 4.97 -9.29 -12.62
CA GLY A 123 4.87 -9.38 -14.07
C GLY A 123 4.04 -10.58 -14.46
N ILE A 124 3.13 -10.45 -15.43
CA ILE A 124 2.43 -11.61 -16.01
C ILE A 124 2.79 -11.81 -17.47
N ARG A 125 2.87 -13.07 -17.88
CA ARG A 125 2.94 -13.48 -19.29
C ARG A 125 2.50 -14.92 -19.48
N THR A 126 2.26 -15.28 -20.73
CA THR A 126 2.22 -16.68 -21.19
C THR A 126 3.44 -16.95 -22.07
N GLY A 127 3.67 -18.19 -22.47
CA GLY A 127 4.75 -18.51 -23.41
C GLY A 127 4.63 -19.88 -24.04
N TRP A 128 5.61 -20.23 -24.86
CA TRP A 128 5.78 -21.56 -25.47
C TRP A 128 4.53 -22.10 -26.19
N GLY A 129 3.83 -21.26 -26.95
CA GLY A 129 2.63 -21.65 -27.68
C GLY A 129 1.32 -21.30 -26.96
N ALA A 130 1.38 -20.71 -25.76
CA ALA A 130 0.20 -20.35 -24.99
C ALA A 130 -0.15 -18.86 -25.09
N THR A 131 -1.45 -18.58 -25.16
CA THR A 131 -2.03 -17.27 -24.88
C THR A 131 -2.84 -17.34 -23.58
N GLY A 132 -3.08 -16.19 -22.94
CA GLY A 132 -3.77 -16.13 -21.67
C GLY A 132 -4.74 -14.96 -21.56
N THR A 133 -5.89 -15.21 -20.94
CA THR A 133 -6.77 -14.17 -20.38
C THR A 133 -6.69 -14.25 -18.86
N TRP A 134 -6.40 -13.12 -18.23
CA TRP A 134 -6.17 -12.98 -16.80
C TRP A 134 -7.22 -12.05 -16.20
N ILE A 135 -7.76 -12.39 -15.03
CA ILE A 135 -8.50 -11.47 -14.17
C ILE A 135 -7.64 -11.27 -12.93
N ILE A 136 -7.12 -10.06 -12.75
CA ILE A 136 -6.19 -9.73 -11.69
C ILE A 136 -6.89 -8.99 -10.57
N GLU A 137 -6.63 -9.42 -9.34
CA GLU A 137 -6.94 -8.72 -8.09
C GLU A 137 -5.63 -8.46 -7.34
N ASP A 138 -5.02 -7.32 -7.65
CA ASP A 138 -3.71 -6.87 -7.15
C ASP A 138 -3.81 -5.96 -5.92
N ASN A 139 -5.02 -5.72 -5.43
CA ASN A 139 -5.30 -5.01 -4.17
C ASN A 139 -5.66 -5.96 -3.01
N TRP A 140 -5.59 -7.28 -3.23
CA TRP A 140 -5.80 -8.28 -2.20
C TRP A 140 -4.60 -8.32 -1.23
N ALA A 141 -4.88 -8.34 0.08
CA ALA A 141 -3.86 -8.24 1.13
C ALA A 141 -3.22 -9.60 1.53
N GLY A 142 -3.60 -10.68 0.85
CA GLY A 142 -3.18 -12.02 1.24
C GLY A 142 -3.97 -12.59 2.42
N TRP A 143 -3.41 -13.64 3.03
CA TRP A 143 -3.94 -14.30 4.22
C TRP A 143 -3.34 -13.78 5.52
N ARG A 144 -2.56 -12.70 5.45
CA ARG A 144 -2.29 -11.89 6.64
C ARG A 144 -3.65 -11.59 7.23
N ALA A 145 -3.92 -12.13 8.42
CA ALA A 145 -5.03 -11.63 9.21
C ALA A 145 -4.90 -10.11 9.17
N PRO A 146 -5.94 -9.35 8.81
CA PRO A 146 -5.88 -7.91 8.98
C PRO A 146 -5.48 -7.73 10.43
N ALA A 147 -4.33 -7.07 10.69
CA ALA A 147 -3.91 -6.77 12.05
C ALA A 147 -5.15 -6.24 12.77
N THR A 148 -5.67 -7.04 13.70
CA THR A 148 -7.07 -7.13 14.11
C THR A 148 -7.89 -5.84 13.97
N THR A 149 -8.42 -5.60 12.77
CA THR A 149 -9.61 -4.83 12.35
C THR A 149 -9.43 -4.53 10.85
N PRO A 150 -10.43 -4.76 9.98
CA PRO A 150 -10.28 -4.43 8.57
C PRO A 150 -10.13 -2.92 8.40
N TRP A 151 -8.94 -2.49 7.97
CA TRP A 151 -8.65 -1.12 7.56
C TRP A 151 -9.64 -0.59 6.51
N GLN A 152 -10.14 -1.48 5.64
CA GLN A 152 -11.18 -1.13 4.67
C GLN A 152 -12.59 -1.01 5.27
N GLU A 153 -12.94 -1.72 6.35
CA GLU A 153 -14.26 -1.54 7.00
C GLU A 153 -14.28 -0.30 7.92
N ILE A 154 -13.14 0.15 8.45
CA ILE A 154 -13.03 1.44 9.15
C ILE A 154 -13.00 2.61 8.15
N HIS A 155 -12.59 2.41 6.90
CA HIS A 155 -12.60 3.47 5.88
C HIS A 155 -14.01 3.80 5.36
N ASP A 156 -14.96 2.87 5.45
CA ASP A 156 -16.35 3.13 5.05
C ASP A 156 -17.28 3.58 6.20
N SER A 157 -16.83 3.68 7.47
CA SER A 157 -17.39 4.54 8.55
C SER A 157 -16.95 4.15 9.99
N PRO A 158 -16.12 4.94 10.68
CA PRO A 158 -16.18 5.20 12.10
C PRO A 158 -16.88 6.57 12.25
N GLY A 159 -18.04 6.76 11.62
CA GLY A 159 -18.75 8.04 11.65
C GLY A 159 -18.09 9.21 10.90
N TRP A 160 -17.31 8.97 9.83
CA TRP A 160 -16.89 10.04 8.91
C TRP A 160 -18.14 10.73 8.36
N ASN A 161 -18.40 11.96 8.80
CA ASN A 161 -19.39 12.79 8.14
C ASN A 161 -18.69 13.51 6.98
N ILE A 162 -18.29 12.73 5.97
CA ILE A 162 -17.97 13.27 4.66
C ILE A 162 -19.29 13.83 4.12
N GLY A 163 -19.49 15.14 4.32
CA GLY A 163 -20.52 15.87 3.59
C GLY A 163 -20.38 15.55 2.08
N PRO A 164 -21.47 15.65 1.30
CA PRO A 164 -21.42 15.34 -0.12
C PRO A 164 -20.20 16.05 -0.73
N PRO A 165 -19.40 15.35 -1.57
CA PRO A 165 -18.22 15.95 -2.16
C PRO A 165 -18.61 17.30 -2.74
N ALA A 166 -17.95 18.35 -2.27
CA ALA A 166 -18.23 19.69 -2.76
C ALA A 166 -18.12 19.67 -4.29
N PRO A 167 -19.01 20.38 -5.00
CA PRO A 167 -18.97 20.41 -6.46
C PRO A 167 -17.54 20.75 -6.89
N VAL A 168 -16.97 19.87 -7.71
CA VAL A 168 -15.63 19.89 -8.30
C VAL A 168 -15.21 21.33 -8.62
N GLY A 169 -14.61 22.01 -7.65
CA GLY A 169 -14.46 23.47 -7.68
C GLY A 169 -13.02 23.90 -7.52
N THR A 170 -12.21 23.12 -6.81
CA THR A 170 -10.76 23.33 -6.73
C THR A 170 -10.07 21.97 -6.74
N THR A 171 -9.31 21.67 -7.80
CA THR A 171 -8.51 20.45 -7.92
C THR A 171 -7.08 20.67 -7.46
N GLN A 172 -6.84 21.69 -6.61
CA GLN A 172 -5.50 22.07 -6.18
C GLN A 172 -5.39 22.11 -4.65
N PRO A 173 -4.45 21.34 -4.07
CA PRO A 173 -4.22 21.32 -2.62
C PRO A 173 -3.82 22.73 -2.13
N THR A 174 -4.53 23.24 -1.15
CA THR A 174 -4.30 24.58 -0.58
C THR A 174 -4.20 24.50 0.93
N TRP A 175 -3.21 25.18 1.52
CA TRP A 175 -3.12 25.37 2.96
C TRP A 175 -3.83 26.67 3.34
N VAL A 176 -4.89 26.56 4.14
CA VAL A 176 -5.72 27.70 4.57
C VAL A 176 -5.41 28.02 6.04
N PRO A 177 -4.84 29.21 6.34
CA PRO A 177 -4.64 29.65 7.72
C PRO A 177 -5.96 29.78 8.47
N THR A 178 -6.02 29.26 9.69
CA THR A 178 -7.17 29.33 10.57
C THR A 178 -6.74 29.31 12.04
N SER A 179 -7.68 29.48 12.95
CA SER A 179 -7.46 29.34 14.38
C SER A 179 -8.71 28.92 15.13
N GLY A 180 -8.52 28.38 16.33
CA GLY A 180 -9.62 27.90 17.16
C GLY A 180 -10.42 26.79 16.47
N THR A 181 -11.74 26.81 16.63
CA THR A 181 -12.66 25.78 16.14
C THR A 181 -13.11 25.97 14.68
N ASN A 182 -12.52 26.92 13.95
CA ASN A 182 -12.94 27.24 12.59
C ASN A 182 -12.28 26.30 11.56
N ILE A 183 -13.06 25.36 11.03
CA ILE A 183 -12.61 24.44 9.97
C ILE A 183 -13.08 24.99 8.61
N PRO A 184 -12.16 25.26 7.66
CA PRO A 184 -12.53 25.78 6.35
C PRO A 184 -13.36 24.76 5.54
N PRO A 185 -14.19 25.22 4.59
CA PRO A 185 -14.81 24.35 3.60
C PRO A 185 -13.76 23.52 2.86
N ASP A 186 -14.14 22.32 2.42
CA ASP A 186 -13.30 21.39 1.66
C ASP A 186 -12.02 20.93 2.41
N ALA A 187 -12.03 21.01 3.74
CA ALA A 187 -10.97 20.48 4.58
C ALA A 187 -10.80 18.98 4.37
N VAL A 188 -9.55 18.55 4.18
CA VAL A 188 -9.21 17.16 3.87
C VAL A 188 -9.28 16.32 5.15
N PRO A 189 -10.16 15.31 5.19
CA PRO A 189 -10.23 14.38 6.31
C PRO A 189 -8.92 13.59 6.42
N GLY A 190 -8.37 13.50 7.64
CA GLY A 190 -7.06 12.89 7.88
C GLY A 190 -7.08 11.68 8.81
N GLY A 191 -8.08 11.58 9.68
CA GLY A 191 -8.18 10.54 10.69
C GLY A 191 -9.50 10.60 11.45
N PHE A 192 -9.64 9.73 12.46
CA PHE A 192 -10.78 9.73 13.37
C PHE A 192 -10.32 9.33 14.78
N ASP A 193 -10.76 10.12 15.77
CA ASP A 193 -10.56 9.87 17.21
C ASP A 193 -11.74 10.48 17.97
N ASN A 194 -12.80 9.68 18.16
CA ASN A 194 -14.12 10.11 18.69
C ASN A 194 -14.86 11.19 17.87
N GLU A 195 -14.15 11.96 17.07
CA GLU A 195 -14.63 12.91 16.07
C GLU A 195 -13.77 12.87 14.80
N GLN A 196 -14.26 13.52 13.74
CA GLN A 196 -13.54 13.71 12.50
C GLN A 196 -12.28 14.56 12.73
N LEU A 197 -11.11 14.03 12.35
CA LEU A 197 -9.86 14.77 12.34
C LEU A 197 -9.55 15.28 10.94
N TYR A 198 -8.95 16.47 10.85
CA TYR A 198 -8.50 17.04 9.59
C TYR A 198 -6.98 17.13 9.52
N ILE A 199 -6.46 17.17 8.30
CA ILE A 199 -5.03 17.37 8.05
C ILE A 199 -4.71 18.84 8.29
N GLY A 200 -3.84 19.09 9.25
CA GLY A 200 -3.29 20.43 9.50
C GLY A 200 -1.77 20.43 9.51
N ARG A 201 -1.23 21.64 9.57
CA ARG A 201 0.18 21.88 9.93
C ARG A 201 0.28 23.14 10.78
N ALA A 202 1.31 23.21 11.60
CA ALA A 202 1.57 24.38 12.42
C ALA A 202 3.07 24.65 12.54
N SER A 203 3.42 25.91 12.76
CA SER A 203 4.80 26.28 13.10
C SER A 203 5.05 26.01 14.58
N HIS A 204 6.06 25.21 14.90
CA HIS A 204 6.47 24.91 16.28
C HIS A 204 7.97 24.64 16.34
N ALA A 205 8.66 25.30 17.29
CA ALA A 205 10.09 25.12 17.55
C ALA A 205 11.01 25.17 16.31
N GLY A 206 10.69 26.03 15.34
CA GLY A 206 11.46 26.20 14.10
C GLY A 206 11.12 25.20 12.98
N SER A 207 10.17 24.29 13.22
CA SER A 207 9.59 23.41 12.20
C SER A 207 8.21 23.89 11.75
N VAL A 208 7.86 23.65 10.49
CA VAL A 208 6.47 23.58 10.03
C VAL A 208 6.09 22.12 10.03
N THR A 209 5.31 21.68 11.02
CA THR A 209 5.05 20.26 11.27
C THR A 209 3.61 19.89 10.89
N PRO A 210 3.39 18.87 10.04
CA PRO A 210 2.08 18.27 9.81
C PRO A 210 1.54 17.56 11.06
N GLY A 211 0.22 17.61 11.26
CA GLY A 211 -0.43 17.08 12.45
C GLY A 211 -1.95 16.90 12.31
N LYS A 212 -2.59 16.59 13.43
CA LYS A 212 -4.05 16.36 13.49
C LYS A 212 -4.77 17.61 13.98
N VAL A 213 -5.77 18.06 13.25
CA VAL A 213 -6.69 19.10 13.70
C VAL A 213 -7.89 18.43 14.36
N VAL A 214 -8.15 18.82 15.61
CA VAL A 214 -9.27 18.31 16.42
C VAL A 214 -10.28 19.46 16.55
N PRO A 215 -11.38 19.48 15.76
CA PRO A 215 -12.31 20.61 15.70
C PRO A 215 -12.86 21.02 17.07
N SER A 216 -13.24 20.06 17.92
CA SER A 216 -13.79 20.37 19.24
C SER A 216 -12.77 20.99 20.21
N HIS A 217 -11.48 20.72 20.03
CA HIS A 217 -10.41 21.31 20.86
C HIS A 217 -9.92 22.65 20.30
N GLY A 218 -10.17 22.92 19.02
CA GLY A 218 -9.79 24.16 18.35
C GLY A 218 -8.28 24.35 18.17
N VAL A 219 -7.53 23.26 18.05
CA VAL A 219 -6.07 23.27 17.87
C VAL A 219 -5.63 22.25 16.83
N CYS A 220 -4.46 22.50 16.23
CA CYS A 220 -3.68 21.50 15.51
C CYS A 220 -2.65 20.90 16.46
N TYR A 221 -2.74 19.59 16.71
CA TYR A 221 -1.72 18.87 17.47
C TYR A 221 -0.59 18.44 16.56
N VAL A 222 0.64 18.81 16.93
CA VAL A 222 1.86 18.44 16.22
C VAL A 222 2.78 17.61 17.12
N ALA A 223 3.42 16.59 16.54
CA ALA A 223 4.41 15.77 17.22
C ALA A 223 5.79 16.44 17.11
N TRP A 224 6.41 16.78 18.23
CA TRP A 224 7.75 17.37 18.24
C TRP A 224 8.48 17.17 19.56
N GLY A 225 9.75 16.75 19.49
CA GLY A 225 10.66 16.69 20.63
C GLY A 225 10.21 15.73 21.73
N GLY A 226 9.57 14.61 21.37
CA GLY A 226 9.04 13.62 22.31
C GLY A 226 7.64 13.94 22.85
N ALA A 227 7.03 15.06 22.48
CA ALA A 227 5.73 15.50 23.01
C ALA A 227 4.72 15.87 21.92
N GLU A 228 3.44 15.83 22.29
CA GLU A 228 2.32 16.39 21.52
C GLU A 228 2.08 17.84 21.95
N HIS A 229 2.01 18.75 20.97
CA HIS A 229 1.81 20.18 21.20
C HIS A 229 0.55 20.66 20.49
N GLY A 230 -0.42 21.19 21.23
CA GLY A 230 -1.63 21.80 20.67
C GLY A 230 -1.38 23.25 20.28
N ILE A 231 -1.41 23.56 18.99
CA ILE A 231 -1.15 24.89 18.45
C ILE A 231 -2.48 25.54 18.00
N PRO A 232 -2.86 26.72 18.55
CA PRO A 232 -4.14 27.37 18.25
C PRO A 232 -4.17 28.10 16.90
N ASP A 233 -3.02 28.53 16.39
CA ASP A 233 -2.85 29.13 15.07
C ASP A 233 -2.21 28.11 14.12
N TYR A 234 -2.95 27.69 13.10
CA TYR A 234 -2.54 26.59 12.23
C TYR A 234 -3.08 26.75 10.81
N GLU A 235 -2.65 25.88 9.91
CA GLU A 235 -3.20 25.80 8.56
C GLU A 235 -3.90 24.45 8.37
N VAL A 236 -5.03 24.45 7.65
CA VAL A 236 -5.77 23.23 7.26
C VAL A 236 -5.58 22.99 5.78
N LEU A 237 -5.33 21.74 5.39
CA LEU A 237 -5.27 21.35 3.97
C LEU A 237 -6.69 21.27 3.39
N THR A 238 -6.92 21.89 2.24
CA THR A 238 -8.20 21.89 1.52
C THR A 238 -8.01 21.61 0.03
N GLY A 239 -9.11 21.35 -0.69
CA GLY A 239 -9.14 21.40 -2.17
C GLY A 239 -8.43 20.23 -2.88
N CYS A 240 -8.28 19.08 -2.21
CA CYS A 240 -7.74 17.87 -2.84
C CYS A 240 -8.39 16.60 -2.28
N ASN A 241 -8.27 15.50 -3.04
CA ASN A 241 -8.72 14.17 -2.63
C ASN A 241 -7.52 13.21 -2.67
N PRO A 242 -6.78 13.05 -1.56
CA PRO A 242 -5.54 12.29 -1.56
C PRO A 242 -5.74 10.79 -1.64
N SER A 243 -4.73 10.10 -2.16
CA SER A 243 -4.55 8.66 -1.96
C SER A 243 -3.57 8.41 -0.81
N TRP A 244 -3.72 7.26 -0.16
CA TRP A 244 -2.89 6.86 0.98
C TRP A 244 -2.15 5.57 0.62
N ILE A 245 -0.83 5.60 0.75
CA ILE A 245 0.04 4.47 0.43
C ILE A 245 0.59 3.88 1.73
N PRO A 246 0.35 2.60 2.04
CA PRO A 246 0.99 1.93 3.16
C PRO A 246 2.52 1.90 2.99
N VAL A 247 3.24 2.25 4.06
CA VAL A 247 4.69 2.30 4.13
C VAL A 247 5.16 1.55 5.38
N LEU A 248 6.24 0.79 5.20
CA LEU A 248 7.05 0.23 6.27
C LEU A 248 8.42 0.93 6.25
N GLY A 249 8.74 1.68 7.30
CA GLY A 249 10.08 2.24 7.48
C GLY A 249 10.46 3.32 6.46
N ASP A 250 11.50 3.06 5.68
CA ASP A 250 12.15 4.02 4.76
C ASP A 250 11.55 4.10 3.36
N GLN A 251 10.49 3.35 3.08
CA GLN A 251 9.89 3.24 1.74
C GLN A 251 8.91 4.38 1.42
N VAL A 252 9.25 5.62 1.75
CA VAL A 252 8.39 6.78 1.48
C VAL A 252 8.50 7.19 0.01
N PRO A 253 7.43 7.14 -0.79
CA PRO A 253 7.48 7.39 -2.23
C PRO A 253 8.01 8.79 -2.61
N ASP A 254 8.57 8.91 -3.81
CA ASP A 254 9.06 10.19 -4.35
C ASP A 254 7.93 11.19 -4.64
N HIS A 255 6.71 10.69 -4.86
CA HIS A 255 5.51 11.48 -5.09
C HIS A 255 4.69 11.72 -3.80
N ALA A 256 5.28 11.47 -2.62
CA ALA A 256 4.70 11.86 -1.35
C ALA A 256 4.52 13.38 -1.30
N PHE A 257 3.34 13.83 -0.84
CA PHE A 257 3.02 15.25 -0.83
C PHE A 257 3.83 15.99 0.27
N PRO A 258 4.69 16.95 -0.10
CA PRO A 258 5.46 17.73 0.87
C PRO A 258 4.54 18.65 1.66
N ALA A 259 4.65 18.62 2.99
CA ALA A 259 3.68 19.30 3.86
C ALA A 259 4.31 20.18 4.94
N GLY A 260 5.62 20.13 5.09
CA GLY A 260 6.33 20.91 6.09
C GLY A 260 7.84 20.74 5.99
N THR A 261 8.53 21.32 6.96
CA THR A 261 9.99 21.29 7.05
C THR A 261 10.39 21.19 8.51
N SER A 262 11.37 20.34 8.84
CA SER A 262 11.93 20.22 10.19
C SER A 262 12.77 21.46 10.56
N GLU A 263 13.16 21.54 11.83
CA GLU A 263 14.06 22.58 12.34
C GLU A 263 15.47 22.55 11.69
N THR A 264 15.84 21.45 11.04
CA THR A 264 17.12 21.30 10.32
C THR A 264 16.99 21.52 8.81
N GLY A 265 15.79 21.81 8.31
CA GLY A 265 15.54 22.00 6.88
C GLY A 265 15.12 20.73 6.14
N GLU A 266 14.95 19.60 6.82
CA GLU A 266 14.47 18.36 6.18
C GLU A 266 12.99 18.49 5.78
N GLN A 267 12.65 18.10 4.56
CA GLN A 267 11.26 18.05 4.12
C GLN A 267 10.46 17.02 4.93
N LEU A 268 9.30 17.44 5.44
CA LEU A 268 8.34 16.57 6.12
C LEU A 268 7.13 16.29 5.23
N PHE A 269 6.57 15.09 5.37
CA PHE A 269 5.41 14.63 4.63
C PHE A 269 4.25 14.29 5.57
N ILE A 270 3.04 14.19 5.03
CA ILE A 270 1.86 13.77 5.80
C ILE A 270 1.84 12.25 5.86
N GLY A 271 1.74 11.71 7.06
CA GLY A 271 1.37 10.32 7.26
C GLY A 271 0.22 10.17 8.24
N ARG A 272 -0.39 9.00 8.25
CA ARG A 272 -1.36 8.60 9.26
C ARG A 272 -1.08 7.17 9.72
N ALA A 273 -1.41 6.85 10.97
CA ALA A 273 -1.15 5.53 11.52
C ALA A 273 -2.23 5.12 12.53
N GLN A 274 -2.39 3.81 12.74
CA GLN A 274 -3.22 3.30 13.83
C GLN A 274 -2.58 3.62 15.17
N HIS A 275 -3.41 4.01 16.12
CA HIS A 275 -3.06 3.95 17.53
C HIS A 275 -4.30 3.57 18.34
N GLY A 276 -4.33 2.33 18.85
CA GLY A 276 -5.53 1.79 19.49
C GLY A 276 -6.68 1.71 18.49
N ASP A 277 -7.81 2.34 18.81
CA ASP A 277 -9.00 2.41 17.95
C ASP A 277 -9.03 3.68 17.07
N THR A 278 -7.95 4.46 17.06
CA THR A 278 -7.87 5.74 16.35
C THR A 278 -6.97 5.66 15.13
N VAL A 279 -7.33 6.43 14.11
CA VAL A 279 -6.44 6.76 12.99
C VAL A 279 -6.06 8.22 13.14
N THR A 280 -4.76 8.51 13.23
CA THR A 280 -4.31 9.88 13.50
C THR A 280 -3.21 10.31 12.54
N VAL A 281 -3.27 11.59 12.15
CA VAL A 281 -2.31 12.23 11.24
C VAL A 281 -1.08 12.71 12.01
N GLY A 282 0.08 12.58 11.39
CA GLY A 282 1.34 13.07 11.91
C GLY A 282 2.35 13.41 10.82
N LYS A 283 3.60 13.58 11.23
CA LYS A 283 4.72 13.90 10.32
C LYS A 283 5.45 12.63 9.93
N VAL A 284 5.74 12.46 8.65
CA VAL A 284 6.69 11.46 8.15
C VAL A 284 8.03 12.15 7.97
N GLN A 285 9.05 11.62 8.63
CA GLN A 285 10.42 12.10 8.53
C GLN A 285 11.28 11.00 7.92
N LYS A 286 11.64 11.17 6.65
CA LYS A 286 12.30 10.13 5.84
C LYS A 286 13.62 9.68 6.47
N SER A 287 14.41 10.62 6.99
CA SER A 287 15.69 10.32 7.63
C SER A 287 15.56 9.44 8.89
N HIS A 288 14.42 9.53 9.59
CA HIS A 288 14.13 8.74 10.79
C HIS A 288 13.37 7.44 10.49
N LYS A 289 12.88 7.26 9.25
CA LYS A 289 12.19 6.06 8.78
C LYS A 289 10.89 5.76 9.54
N VAL A 290 10.22 6.78 10.06
CA VAL A 290 8.98 6.64 10.83
C VAL A 290 7.99 7.75 10.53
N CYS A 291 6.72 7.47 10.81
CA CYS A 291 5.69 8.48 11.03
C CYS A 291 5.59 8.77 12.53
N TYR A 292 5.73 10.03 12.92
CA TYR A 292 5.49 10.47 14.28
C TYR A 292 4.07 11.02 14.40
N ILE A 293 3.28 10.38 15.26
CA ILE A 293 1.93 10.83 15.57
C ILE A 293 1.87 11.54 16.93
N PRO A 294 1.12 12.64 17.06
CA PRO A 294 0.80 13.24 18.34
C PRO A 294 -0.37 12.48 18.98
N TYR A 295 -0.17 11.92 20.17
CA TYR A 295 -1.25 11.25 20.91
C TYR A 295 -0.99 11.22 22.42
N GLY A 296 -2.00 11.59 23.21
CA GLY A 296 -1.95 11.46 24.68
C GLY A 296 -0.83 12.27 25.34
N GLY A 297 -0.49 13.43 24.79
CA GLY A 297 0.62 14.27 25.26
C GLY A 297 2.00 13.84 24.77
N GLN A 298 2.11 12.77 23.97
CA GLN A 298 3.38 12.20 23.52
C GLN A 298 3.55 12.25 21.99
N GLU A 299 4.81 12.31 21.55
CA GLU A 299 5.20 12.00 20.18
C GLU A 299 5.49 10.50 20.08
N ILE A 300 4.70 9.78 19.26
CA ILE A 300 4.79 8.33 19.13
C ILE A 300 5.30 7.97 17.74
N ALA A 301 6.43 7.26 17.67
CA ALA A 301 6.98 6.75 16.42
C ALA A 301 6.22 5.52 15.93
N LYS A 302 5.90 5.48 14.64
CA LYS A 302 5.23 4.39 13.94
C LYS A 302 6.05 3.98 12.73
N GLU A 303 6.49 2.72 12.72
CA GLU A 303 7.20 2.11 11.59
C GLU A 303 6.23 1.66 10.49
N ASN A 304 5.00 1.30 10.88
CA ASN A 304 3.89 0.99 9.99
C ASN A 304 2.94 2.18 9.93
N PHE A 305 2.80 2.79 8.76
CA PHE A 305 1.95 3.96 8.55
C PHE A 305 1.49 4.03 7.09
N GLU A 306 0.61 4.96 6.78
CA GLU A 306 0.31 5.35 5.41
C GLU A 306 0.85 6.76 5.15
N VAL A 307 1.36 7.01 3.96
CA VAL A 307 1.79 8.34 3.52
C VAL A 307 0.81 8.90 2.48
N MET A 308 0.54 10.20 2.59
CA MET A 308 -0.35 10.89 1.67
C MET A 308 0.36 11.16 0.33
N VAL A 309 -0.34 10.86 -0.77
CA VAL A 309 0.05 11.22 -2.13
C VAL A 309 -1.10 11.91 -2.86
N LEU A 310 -0.78 12.72 -3.87
CA LEU A 310 -1.73 13.41 -4.74
C LEU A 310 -1.53 13.02 -6.20
#